data_AF-A0A534CF44-F1
#
_entry.id   AF-A0A534CF44-F1
#
_cell.length_a   1.000
_cell.length_b   1.000
_cell.length_c   1.000
_cell.angle_alpha   90.00
_cell.angle_beta   90.00
_cell.angle_gamma   90.00
#
_symmetry.space_group_name_H-M   'P 1'
#
loop_
_entity.id
_entity.type
_entity.pdbx_description
1 polymer ?
#
loop_
_entity_poly.entity_id
_entity_poly.type
_entity_poly.pdbx_seq_one_letter_code
_entity_poly.pdbx_strand_id
1 'polypeptide(L)'
;MSAELKRYSRFLPAAIVAAVVLLAGARLITLSLRDHALQMRTAAQSAVMREARLIEAQLQALYDRTLAEAHGAAGAPPAGADPRPRATPGPGRGAFWMSTTGTVLRAGDADAGVSRALAQEWAMDRGTRAGAGILGPVRYGSQWIIAVYAPDGARPGRSAVAPAAWAVGYQSLDALLTQARFERLVKDGYEFTIAQIDPLTHNARQLFGSRLDMLTDTVSSAIPAPAALAPRTSAPYLELAVRP
;
A
#
# COMPACT_ATOMS: atom_id res chain seq x y z
N MET A 1 -25.79 -39.52 64.18
CA MET A 1 -25.49 -38.68 62.99
C MET A 1 -24.26 -37.77 63.15
N SER A 2 -23.35 -38.03 64.10
CA SER A 2 -22.28 -37.07 64.45
C SER A 2 -20.87 -37.44 63.95
N ALA A 3 -20.69 -38.64 63.36
CA ALA A 3 -19.38 -39.13 62.90
C ALA A 3 -19.02 -38.68 61.46
N GLU A 4 -20.02 -38.55 60.59
CA GLU A 4 -19.87 -38.10 59.19
C GLU A 4 -19.37 -36.64 59.10
N LEU A 5 -19.89 -35.75 59.95
CA LEU A 5 -19.48 -34.34 60.03
C LEU A 5 -18.03 -34.13 60.49
N LYS A 6 -17.52 -34.99 61.37
CA LYS A 6 -16.11 -34.93 61.85
C LYS A 6 -15.12 -35.36 60.77
N ARG A 7 -15.49 -36.31 59.90
CA ARG A 7 -14.68 -36.69 58.73
C ARG A 7 -14.65 -35.57 57.70
N TYR A 8 -15.79 -34.95 57.39
CA TYR A 8 -15.85 -33.81 56.46
C TYR A 8 -15.04 -32.59 56.94
N SER A 9 -15.09 -32.28 58.24
CA SER A 9 -14.29 -31.20 58.84
C SER A 9 -12.77 -31.43 58.72
N ARG A 10 -12.32 -32.69 58.70
CA ARG A 10 -10.89 -33.02 58.57
C ARG A 10 -10.34 -32.83 57.16
N PHE A 11 -11.20 -32.90 56.14
CA PHE A 11 -10.85 -32.61 54.75
C PHE A 11 -11.07 -31.15 54.35
N LEU A 12 -11.77 -30.37 55.18
CA LEU A 12 -12.04 -28.95 54.93
C LEU A 12 -10.77 -28.11 54.70
N PRO A 13 -9.67 -28.28 55.48
CA PRO A 13 -8.42 -27.57 55.23
C PRO A 13 -7.79 -27.96 53.89
N ALA A 14 -7.80 -29.26 53.55
CA ALA A 14 -7.25 -29.77 52.30
C ALA A 14 -8.05 -29.30 51.08
N ALA A 15 -9.39 -29.24 51.20
CA ALA A 15 -10.26 -28.71 50.16
C ALA A 15 -10.04 -27.21 49.94
N ILE A 16 -9.82 -26.43 51.02
CA ILE A 16 -9.48 -25.00 50.93
C ILE A 16 -8.13 -24.82 50.20
N VAL A 17 -7.11 -25.60 50.57
CA VAL A 17 -5.80 -25.55 49.88
C VAL A 17 -5.94 -25.91 48.41
N ALA A 18 -6.68 -26.95 48.07
CA ALA A 18 -6.94 -27.33 46.68
C ALA A 18 -7.66 -26.22 45.89
N ALA A 19 -8.67 -25.59 46.49
CA ALA A 19 -9.39 -24.48 45.88
C ALA A 19 -8.46 -23.27 45.63
N VAL A 20 -7.59 -22.93 46.60
CA VAL A 20 -6.61 -21.84 46.46
C VAL A 20 -5.59 -22.15 45.36
N VAL A 21 -5.08 -23.37 45.26
CA VAL A 21 -4.13 -23.78 44.21
C VAL A 21 -4.80 -23.74 42.83
N LEU A 22 -6.05 -24.19 42.70
CA LEU A 22 -6.80 -24.11 41.44
C LEU A 22 -7.09 -22.67 41.02
N LEU A 23 -7.49 -21.80 41.95
CA LEU A 23 -7.70 -20.37 41.69
C LEU A 23 -6.39 -19.67 41.30
N ALA A 24 -5.28 -19.99 41.98
CA ALA A 24 -3.97 -19.47 41.65
C ALA A 24 -3.50 -19.93 40.27
N GLY A 25 -3.65 -21.22 39.95
CA GLY A 25 -3.32 -21.80 38.64
C GLY A 25 -4.17 -21.21 37.50
N ALA A 26 -5.48 -21.09 37.69
CA ALA A 26 -6.37 -20.44 36.72
C ALA A 26 -6.00 -18.96 36.50
N ARG A 27 -5.69 -18.23 37.57
CA ARG A 27 -5.24 -16.83 37.48
C ARG A 27 -3.90 -16.72 36.72
N LEU A 28 -2.96 -17.64 36.95
CA LEU A 28 -1.68 -17.68 36.24
C LEU A 28 -1.87 -17.96 34.75
N ILE A 29 -2.76 -18.88 34.39
CA ILE A 29 -3.10 -19.19 32.99
C ILE A 29 -3.74 -17.97 32.32
N THR A 30 -4.70 -17.31 32.97
CA THR A 30 -5.34 -16.11 32.40
C THR A 30 -4.39 -14.92 32.26
N LEU A 31 -3.44 -14.74 33.19
CA LEU A 31 -2.39 -13.73 33.09
C LEU A 31 -1.40 -14.06 31.97
N SER A 32 -0.96 -15.33 31.88
CA SER A 32 -0.06 -15.79 30.83
C SER A 32 -0.67 -15.64 29.44
N LEU A 33 -1.96 -15.97 29.27
CA LEU A 33 -2.67 -15.77 28.00
C LEU A 33 -2.78 -14.28 27.63
N ARG A 34 -3.01 -13.40 28.61
CA ARG A 34 -3.07 -11.94 28.38
C ARG A 34 -1.71 -11.38 27.99
N ASP A 35 -0.64 -11.77 28.68
CA ASP A 35 0.72 -11.33 28.36
C ASP A 35 1.15 -11.85 26.99
N HIS A 36 0.78 -13.09 26.65
CA HIS A 36 1.07 -13.66 25.34
C HIS A 36 0.31 -12.94 24.21
N ALA A 37 -0.98 -12.63 24.42
CA ALA A 37 -1.77 -11.85 23.46
C ALA A 37 -1.21 -10.43 23.27
N LEU A 38 -0.77 -9.77 24.35
CA LEU A 38 -0.15 -8.45 24.28
C LEU A 38 1.21 -8.50 23.58
N GLN A 39 2.02 -9.51 23.83
CA GLN A 39 3.29 -9.73 23.15
C GLN A 39 3.09 -9.97 21.65
N MET A 40 2.14 -10.83 21.26
CA MET A 40 1.82 -11.07 19.85
C MET A 40 1.30 -9.80 19.16
N ARG A 41 0.47 -9.00 19.85
CA ARG A 41 -0.02 -7.72 19.32
C ARG A 41 1.11 -6.70 19.13
N THR A 42 2.06 -6.63 20.07
CA THR A 42 3.21 -5.73 19.96
C THR A 42 4.15 -6.15 18.83
N ALA A 43 4.37 -7.46 18.69
CA ALA A 43 5.12 -8.03 17.58
C ALA A 43 4.45 -7.73 16.23
N ALA A 44 3.13 -7.96 16.12
CA ALA A 44 2.33 -7.65 14.94
C ALA A 44 2.37 -6.14 14.62
N GLN A 45 2.24 -5.26 15.60
CA GLN A 45 2.42 -3.80 15.42
C GLN A 45 3.79 -3.47 14.83
N SER A 46 4.85 -4.05 15.38
CA SER A 46 6.20 -3.81 14.89
C SER A 46 6.40 -4.33 13.47
N ALA A 47 5.79 -5.46 13.11
CA ALA A 47 5.84 -6.06 11.79
C ALA A 47 5.07 -5.20 10.78
N VAL A 48 3.83 -4.85 11.09
CA VAL A 48 2.97 -4.00 10.26
C VAL A 48 3.61 -2.65 9.99
N MET A 49 4.14 -1.97 11.00
CA MET A 49 4.81 -0.66 10.82
C MET A 49 6.06 -0.77 9.94
N ARG A 50 6.81 -1.87 10.06
CA ARG A 50 8.02 -2.10 9.25
C ARG A 50 7.65 -2.33 7.80
N GLU A 51 6.65 -3.15 7.54
CA GLU A 51 6.20 -3.52 6.19
C GLU A 51 5.49 -2.34 5.50
N ALA A 52 4.70 -1.56 6.25
CA ALA A 52 4.12 -0.30 5.78
C ALA A 52 5.20 0.68 5.27
N ARG A 53 6.31 0.82 6.01
CA ARG A 53 7.46 1.65 5.59
C ARG A 53 8.17 1.12 4.34
N LEU A 54 8.20 -0.20 4.15
CA LEU A 54 8.77 -0.78 2.93
C LEU A 54 7.89 -0.48 1.72
N ILE A 55 6.56 -0.57 1.86
CA ILE A 55 5.62 -0.16 0.79
C ILE A 55 5.75 1.33 0.50
N GLU A 56 5.81 2.17 1.53
CA GLU A 56 6.04 3.62 1.38
C GLU A 56 7.32 3.91 0.60
N ALA A 57 8.42 3.21 0.92
CA ALA A 57 9.69 3.35 0.19
C ALA A 57 9.57 2.91 -1.28
N GLN A 58 8.78 1.88 -1.60
CA GLN A 58 8.54 1.48 -2.99
C GLN A 58 7.67 2.50 -3.75
N LEU A 59 6.68 3.11 -3.10
CA LEU A 59 5.90 4.20 -3.68
C LEU A 59 6.76 5.43 -3.95
N GLN A 60 7.69 5.75 -3.04
CA GLN A 60 8.68 6.81 -3.23
C GLN A 60 9.62 6.50 -4.41
N ALA A 61 10.11 5.26 -4.53
CA ALA A 61 10.96 4.86 -5.65
C ALA A 61 10.22 4.90 -7.00
N LEU A 62 8.93 4.57 -7.02
CA LEU A 62 8.06 4.74 -8.20
C LEU A 62 7.91 6.22 -8.57
N TYR A 63 7.73 7.09 -7.58
CA TYR A 63 7.68 8.53 -7.78
C TYR A 63 8.98 9.07 -8.39
N ASP A 64 10.11 8.78 -7.76
CA ASP A 64 11.42 9.30 -8.19
C ASP A 64 11.75 8.86 -9.62
N ARG A 65 11.40 7.61 -9.99
CA ARG A 65 11.54 7.10 -11.36
C ARG A 65 10.66 7.86 -12.35
N THR A 66 9.41 8.13 -11.98
CA THR A 66 8.46 8.87 -12.83
C THR A 66 8.92 10.32 -13.03
N LEU A 67 9.47 10.94 -11.98
CA LEU A 67 10.03 12.28 -12.06
C LEU A 67 11.28 12.32 -12.96
N ALA A 68 12.17 11.34 -12.83
CA ALA A 68 13.34 11.21 -13.70
C ALA A 68 12.93 11.04 -15.16
N GLU A 69 11.86 10.27 -15.42
CA GLU A 69 11.28 10.11 -16.75
C GLU A 69 10.71 11.43 -17.30
N ALA A 70 9.95 12.18 -16.51
CA ALA A 70 9.42 13.49 -16.88
C ALA A 70 10.55 14.49 -17.23
N HIS A 71 11.66 14.45 -16.49
CA HIS A 71 12.85 15.25 -16.78
C HIS A 71 13.59 14.77 -18.04
N GLY A 72 13.68 13.46 -18.25
CA GLY A 72 14.27 12.85 -19.44
C GLY A 72 13.51 13.21 -20.73
N ALA A 73 12.18 13.20 -20.67
CA ALA A 73 11.30 13.62 -21.77
C ALA A 73 11.58 15.08 -22.19
N ALA A 74 11.82 15.98 -21.23
CA ALA A 74 12.17 17.38 -21.51
C ALA A 74 13.56 17.55 -22.18
N GLY A 75 14.45 16.58 -22.01
CA GLY A 75 15.80 16.54 -22.59
C GLY A 75 15.86 16.04 -24.03
N ALA A 76 14.81 15.39 -24.55
CA ALA A 76 14.81 14.84 -25.90
C ALA A 76 14.84 15.95 -26.98
N PRO A 77 15.76 15.88 -27.96
CA PRO A 77 15.79 16.82 -29.08
C PRO A 77 14.52 16.69 -29.92
N PRO A 78 14.05 17.79 -30.54
CA PRO A 78 12.87 17.74 -31.41
C PRO A 78 13.12 16.81 -32.59
N ALA A 79 12.10 16.05 -32.98
CA ALA A 79 12.12 15.28 -34.22
C ALA A 79 12.39 16.25 -35.38
N GLY A 80 13.60 16.18 -35.98
CA GLY A 80 14.00 17.02 -37.10
C GLY A 80 15.36 17.74 -36.98
N ALA A 81 16.10 17.62 -35.89
CA ALA A 81 17.37 18.33 -35.71
C ALA A 81 18.64 17.59 -36.19
N ASP A 82 18.54 16.36 -36.73
CA ASP A 82 19.67 15.65 -37.33
C ASP A 82 19.15 14.58 -38.33
N PRO A 83 19.76 14.42 -39.54
CA PRO A 83 19.37 13.39 -40.51
C PRO A 83 19.87 11.98 -40.15
N ARG A 84 20.53 11.79 -39.00
CA ARG A 84 20.93 10.47 -38.50
C ARG A 84 19.83 9.91 -37.60
N PRO A 85 19.43 8.64 -37.76
CA PRO A 85 18.46 8.02 -36.88
C PRO A 85 19.10 7.76 -35.50
N ARG A 86 19.21 8.79 -34.66
CA ARG A 86 19.31 8.59 -33.22
C ARG A 86 17.91 8.26 -32.75
N ALA A 87 17.71 7.02 -32.29
CA ALA A 87 16.49 6.62 -31.61
C ALA A 87 16.17 7.67 -30.55
N THR A 88 15.08 8.41 -30.72
CA THR A 88 14.61 9.31 -29.68
C THR A 88 14.35 8.42 -28.46
N PRO A 89 14.97 8.68 -27.29
CA PRO A 89 14.73 7.86 -26.11
C PRO A 89 13.21 7.81 -25.87
N GLY A 90 12.67 6.60 -25.91
CA GLY A 90 11.30 6.34 -25.52
C GLY A 90 11.21 6.27 -23.99
N PRO A 91 9.98 6.25 -23.45
CA PRO A 91 9.79 6.09 -22.03
C PRO A 91 10.41 4.78 -21.53
N GLY A 92 10.98 4.83 -20.34
CA GLY A 92 11.58 3.67 -19.69
C GLY A 92 10.59 2.57 -19.34
N ARG A 93 11.10 1.46 -18.79
CA ARG A 93 10.29 0.30 -18.42
C ARG A 93 9.19 0.67 -17.43
N GLY A 94 7.94 0.33 -17.77
CA GLY A 94 6.78 0.61 -16.91
C GLY A 94 6.42 2.09 -16.85
N ALA A 95 6.79 2.86 -17.88
CA ALA A 95 6.38 4.25 -18.02
C ALA A 95 5.85 4.51 -19.43
N PHE A 96 4.96 5.49 -19.55
CA PHE A 96 4.50 6.00 -20.84
C PHE A 96 4.27 7.50 -20.75
N TRP A 97 4.24 8.17 -21.90
CA TRP A 97 3.93 9.59 -22.00
C TRP A 97 2.50 9.77 -22.50
N MET A 98 1.82 10.75 -21.94
CA MET A 98 0.41 11.03 -22.20
C MET A 98 0.18 12.54 -22.33
N SER A 99 -0.79 12.95 -23.14
CA SER A 99 -1.21 14.36 -23.20
C SER A 99 -2.00 14.76 -21.97
N THR A 100 -2.20 16.07 -21.78
CA THR A 100 -3.16 16.60 -20.80
C THR A 100 -4.58 16.03 -20.92
N THR A 101 -5.01 15.68 -22.13
CA THR A 101 -6.35 15.16 -22.40
C THR A 101 -6.49 13.65 -22.19
N GLY A 102 -5.42 12.97 -21.77
CA GLY A 102 -5.43 11.52 -21.54
C GLY A 102 -5.11 10.70 -22.79
N THR A 103 -4.56 11.28 -23.85
CA THR A 103 -4.16 10.51 -25.04
C THR A 103 -2.72 10.01 -24.88
N VAL A 104 -2.49 8.69 -24.97
CA VAL A 104 -1.14 8.11 -24.93
C VAL A 104 -0.33 8.60 -26.14
N LEU A 105 0.76 9.32 -25.89
CA LEU A 105 1.66 9.87 -26.91
C LEU A 105 2.75 8.88 -27.28
N ARG A 106 3.32 8.19 -26.28
CA ARG A 106 4.37 7.18 -26.46
C ARG A 106 4.35 6.17 -25.33
N ALA A 107 4.35 4.88 -25.65
CA ALA A 107 4.30 3.80 -24.66
C ALA A 107 5.65 3.13 -24.37
N GLY A 108 6.64 3.23 -25.26
CA GLY A 108 7.91 2.49 -25.08
C GLY A 108 7.63 0.99 -24.91
N ASP A 109 8.17 0.41 -23.83
CA ASP A 109 7.94 -0.99 -23.43
C ASP A 109 6.75 -1.18 -22.47
N ALA A 110 5.94 -0.14 -22.25
CA ALA A 110 4.74 -0.24 -21.42
C ALA A 110 3.68 -1.15 -22.05
N ASP A 111 2.95 -1.86 -21.21
CA ASP A 111 1.81 -2.66 -21.61
C ASP A 111 0.70 -1.74 -22.16
N ALA A 112 0.36 -1.93 -23.44
CA ALA A 112 -0.60 -1.07 -24.13
C ALA A 112 -2.01 -1.12 -23.54
N GLY A 113 -2.39 -2.23 -22.90
CA GLY A 113 -3.66 -2.35 -22.21
C GLY A 113 -3.68 -1.58 -20.89
N VAL A 114 -2.60 -1.68 -20.10
CA VAL A 114 -2.43 -0.90 -18.87
C VAL A 114 -2.37 0.60 -19.17
N SER A 115 -1.57 1.02 -20.15
CA SER A 115 -1.49 2.44 -20.55
C SER A 115 -2.85 2.98 -20.98
N ARG A 116 -3.66 2.19 -21.71
CA ARG A 116 -5.01 2.61 -22.12
C ARG A 116 -5.98 2.69 -20.95
N ALA A 117 -5.93 1.74 -20.02
CA ALA A 117 -6.77 1.76 -18.82
C ALA A 117 -6.46 2.99 -17.95
N LEU A 118 -5.18 3.27 -17.72
CA LEU A 118 -4.74 4.46 -16.98
C LEU A 118 -5.12 5.76 -17.69
N ALA A 119 -5.00 5.81 -19.02
CA ALA A 119 -5.45 6.94 -19.83
C ALA A 119 -6.97 7.18 -19.74
N GLN A 120 -7.78 6.12 -19.67
CA GLN A 120 -9.23 6.24 -19.49
C GLN A 120 -9.59 6.76 -18.11
N GLU A 121 -8.98 6.21 -17.05
CA GLU A 121 -9.17 6.70 -15.68
C GLU A 121 -8.75 8.17 -15.54
N TRP A 122 -7.63 8.55 -16.16
CA TRP A 122 -7.20 9.94 -16.24
C TRP A 122 -8.26 10.85 -16.86
N ALA A 123 -8.87 10.43 -17.97
CA ALA A 123 -9.88 11.20 -18.67
C ALA A 123 -11.21 11.29 -17.89
N MET A 124 -11.51 10.32 -17.02
CA MET A 124 -12.69 10.37 -16.15
C MET A 124 -12.54 11.35 -15.00
N ASP A 125 -11.33 11.51 -14.48
CA ASP A 125 -11.03 12.52 -13.46
C ASP A 125 -10.77 13.90 -14.11
N ARG A 126 -11.74 14.79 -13.96
CA ARG A 126 -11.79 16.13 -14.56
C ARG A 126 -11.13 17.22 -13.70
N GLY A 127 -10.40 16.85 -12.64
CA GLY A 127 -9.70 17.81 -11.79
C GLY A 127 -8.60 18.60 -12.52
N THR A 128 -8.40 19.86 -12.13
CA THR A 128 -7.27 20.67 -12.63
C THR A 128 -5.97 20.15 -12.02
N ARG A 129 -5.15 19.46 -12.82
CA ARG A 129 -3.87 18.90 -12.38
C ARG A 129 -2.74 19.89 -12.64
N ALA A 130 -2.10 20.37 -11.57
CA ALA A 130 -1.05 21.39 -11.63
C ALA A 130 0.36 20.85 -11.32
N GLY A 131 0.47 19.61 -10.84
CA GLY A 131 1.73 19.00 -10.41
C GLY A 131 1.66 17.49 -10.42
N ALA A 132 2.70 16.83 -9.94
CA ALA A 132 2.73 15.37 -9.82
C ALA A 132 1.63 14.86 -8.89
N GLY A 133 1.17 13.63 -9.13
CA GLY A 133 0.14 13.00 -8.31
C GLY A 133 0.05 11.50 -8.56
N ILE A 134 -0.84 10.85 -7.82
CA ILE A 134 -1.11 9.42 -7.94
C ILE A 134 -2.43 9.21 -8.67
N LEU A 135 -2.41 8.30 -9.63
CA LEU A 135 -3.58 7.79 -10.31
C LEU A 135 -3.79 6.33 -9.88
N GLY A 136 -4.87 6.08 -9.17
CA GLY A 136 -5.26 4.74 -8.73
C GLY A 136 -5.23 4.53 -7.23
N PRO A 137 -5.40 3.28 -6.78
CA PRO A 137 -5.29 2.01 -7.51
C PRO A 137 -6.36 1.79 -8.59
N VAL A 138 -5.93 1.43 -9.80
CA VAL A 138 -6.78 1.11 -10.95
C VAL A 138 -6.81 -0.40 -11.15
N ARG A 139 -8.00 -0.97 -11.40
CA ARG A 139 -8.14 -2.40 -11.64
C ARG A 139 -7.93 -2.71 -13.12
N TYR A 140 -6.95 -3.55 -13.43
CA TYR A 140 -6.70 -4.07 -14.76
C TYR A 140 -6.66 -5.60 -14.72
N GLY A 141 -7.70 -6.23 -15.29
CA GLY A 141 -7.91 -7.67 -15.17
C GLY A 141 -8.06 -8.11 -13.72
N SER A 142 -7.17 -9.00 -13.26
CA SER A 142 -7.09 -9.46 -11.86
C SER A 142 -6.13 -8.63 -10.99
N GLN A 143 -5.40 -7.68 -11.57
CA GLN A 143 -4.35 -6.94 -10.89
C GLN A 143 -4.78 -5.52 -10.55
N TRP A 144 -4.29 -5.03 -9.42
CA TRP A 144 -4.35 -3.61 -9.07
C TRP A 144 -3.07 -2.93 -9.53
N ILE A 145 -3.22 -1.81 -10.23
CA ILE A 145 -2.12 -0.99 -10.74
C ILE A 145 -2.13 0.33 -9.99
N ILE A 146 -0.97 0.73 -9.47
CA ILE A 146 -0.74 2.06 -8.94
C ILE A 146 0.07 2.82 -9.99
N ALA A 147 -0.41 3.99 -10.39
CA ALA A 147 0.28 4.87 -11.31
C ALA A 147 0.60 6.19 -10.63
N VAL A 148 1.75 6.74 -10.98
CA VAL A 148 2.19 8.07 -10.62
C VAL A 148 2.31 8.86 -11.91
N TYR A 149 1.90 10.12 -11.87
CA TYR A 149 2.06 11.04 -12.98
C TYR A 149 2.88 12.24 -12.56
N ALA A 150 3.72 12.75 -13.45
CA ALA A 150 4.47 13.97 -13.27
C ALA A 150 4.43 14.80 -14.56
N PRO A 151 4.30 16.14 -14.47
CA PRO A 151 4.28 16.97 -15.68
C PRO A 151 5.68 16.97 -16.28
N ASP A 152 5.76 16.82 -17.60
CA ASP A 152 7.03 17.01 -18.29
C ASP A 152 7.43 18.48 -18.12
N GLY A 153 8.62 18.72 -17.58
CA GLY A 153 9.10 20.07 -17.30
C GLY A 153 9.18 20.88 -18.60
N ALA A 154 8.15 21.69 -18.87
CA ALA A 154 8.15 22.57 -20.02
C ALA A 154 9.32 23.56 -19.88
N ARG A 155 10.30 23.48 -20.80
CA ARG A 155 11.41 24.43 -20.88
C ARG A 155 10.84 25.87 -20.92
N PRO A 156 11.28 26.78 -20.04
CA PRO A 156 10.99 28.20 -20.25
C PRO A 156 11.65 28.64 -21.58
N GLY A 157 10.83 29.08 -22.54
CA GLY A 157 11.27 29.57 -23.86
C GLY A 157 10.94 28.69 -25.07
N ARG A 158 10.25 27.54 -24.91
CA ARG A 158 9.78 26.73 -26.05
C ARG A 158 8.37 27.14 -26.44
N SER A 159 8.17 27.50 -27.71
CA SER A 159 6.86 27.94 -28.24
C SER A 159 5.75 26.93 -27.96
N ALA A 160 4.57 27.43 -27.62
CA ALA A 160 3.38 26.74 -27.07
C ALA A 160 2.65 25.79 -28.04
N VAL A 161 3.37 25.06 -28.90
CA VAL A 161 2.77 24.25 -29.98
C VAL A 161 2.83 22.74 -29.70
N ALA A 162 3.64 22.28 -28.74
CA ALA A 162 3.57 20.90 -28.27
C ALA A 162 2.58 20.81 -27.10
N PRO A 163 1.61 19.87 -27.11
CA PRO A 163 0.73 19.66 -25.96
C PRO A 163 1.59 19.35 -24.74
N ALA A 164 1.26 19.95 -23.59
CA ALA A 164 1.88 19.59 -22.33
C ALA A 164 1.74 18.07 -22.15
N ALA A 165 2.89 17.41 -22.01
CA ALA A 165 2.98 15.97 -21.88
C ALA A 165 3.25 15.62 -20.41
N TRP A 166 2.75 14.46 -20.01
CA TRP A 166 2.87 13.91 -18.67
C TRP A 166 3.57 12.57 -18.79
N ALA A 167 4.63 12.36 -18.01
CA ALA A 167 5.17 11.05 -17.78
C ALA A 167 4.32 10.33 -16.73
N VAL A 168 3.91 9.10 -17.06
CA VAL A 168 3.14 8.22 -16.19
C VAL A 168 3.96 6.97 -15.93
N GLY A 169 4.45 6.79 -14.71
CA GLY A 169 5.08 5.56 -14.25
C GLY A 169 4.07 4.70 -13.52
N TYR A 170 4.05 3.41 -13.78
CA TYR A 170 3.09 2.51 -13.16
C TYR A 170 3.74 1.22 -12.68
N GLN A 171 3.11 0.61 -11.68
CA GLN A 171 3.50 -0.68 -11.16
C GLN A 171 2.29 -1.45 -10.65
N SER A 172 2.27 -2.77 -10.86
CA SER A 172 1.28 -3.62 -10.21
C SER A 172 1.53 -3.66 -8.70
N LEU A 173 0.45 -3.64 -7.92
CA LEU A 173 0.49 -3.79 -6.47
C LEU A 173 1.24 -5.06 -6.08
N ASP A 174 1.01 -6.18 -6.78
CA ASP A 174 1.73 -7.44 -6.54
C ASP A 174 3.26 -7.26 -6.62
N ALA A 175 3.77 -6.68 -7.70
CA ALA A 175 5.20 -6.38 -7.82
C ALA A 175 5.73 -5.43 -6.74
N LEU A 176 4.93 -4.46 -6.27
CA LEU A 176 5.31 -3.59 -5.14
C LEU A 176 5.44 -4.41 -3.85
N LEU A 177 4.51 -5.33 -3.61
CA LEU A 177 4.52 -6.22 -2.44
C LEU A 177 5.67 -7.23 -2.49
N THR A 178 5.95 -7.81 -3.66
CA THR A 178 7.12 -8.67 -3.86
C THR A 178 8.42 -7.91 -3.55
N GLN A 179 8.53 -6.66 -4.01
CA GLN A 179 9.71 -5.82 -3.75
C GLN A 179 9.82 -5.39 -2.28
N ALA A 180 8.69 -5.16 -1.61
CA ALA A 180 8.62 -4.95 -0.17
C ALA A 180 8.91 -6.22 0.65
N ARG A 181 9.07 -7.39 0.01
CA ARG A 181 9.30 -8.70 0.65
C ARG A 181 8.14 -9.16 1.54
N PHE A 182 6.92 -8.83 1.13
CA PHE A 182 5.69 -9.14 1.86
C PHE A 182 5.45 -10.64 2.10
N GLU A 183 6.11 -11.49 1.33
CA GLU A 183 6.13 -12.95 1.56
C GLU A 183 6.60 -13.33 2.98
N ARG A 184 7.33 -12.44 3.66
CA ARG A 184 7.77 -12.65 5.05
C ARG A 184 6.59 -12.66 6.01
N LEU A 185 5.66 -11.72 5.88
CA LEU A 185 4.44 -11.71 6.69
C LEU A 185 3.65 -13.02 6.54
N VAL A 186 3.53 -13.53 5.31
CA VAL A 186 2.85 -14.80 5.04
C VAL A 186 3.60 -15.99 5.67
N LYS A 187 4.93 -16.01 5.56
CA LYS A 187 5.77 -17.05 6.17
C LYS A 187 5.72 -17.03 7.70
N ASP A 188 5.57 -15.86 8.28
CA ASP A 188 5.44 -15.65 9.72
C ASP A 188 4.02 -16.00 10.24
N GLY A 189 3.11 -16.44 9.35
CA GLY A 189 1.77 -16.93 9.69
C GLY A 189 0.70 -15.85 9.76
N TYR A 190 1.02 -14.60 9.41
CA TYR A 190 0.10 -13.48 9.50
C TYR A 190 -0.95 -13.49 8.37
N GLU A 191 -2.22 -13.35 8.73
CA GLU A 191 -3.27 -12.96 7.78
C GLU A 191 -3.22 -11.44 7.56
N PHE A 192 -3.33 -10.99 6.32
CA PHE A 192 -3.21 -9.56 6.01
C PHE A 192 -4.21 -9.09 4.96
N THR A 193 -4.45 -7.79 4.95
CA THR A 193 -5.27 -7.09 3.96
C THR A 193 -4.68 -5.71 3.67
N ILE A 194 -4.74 -5.32 2.41
CA ILE A 194 -4.34 -3.98 1.94
C ILE A 194 -5.56 -3.34 1.32
N ALA A 195 -5.94 -2.18 1.84
CA ALA A 195 -7.07 -1.39 1.37
C ALA A 195 -6.64 0.03 1.04
N GLN A 196 -7.36 0.66 0.12
CA GLN A 196 -7.35 2.11 -0.04
C GLN A 196 -8.51 2.68 0.77
N ILE A 197 -8.24 3.63 1.66
CA ILE A 197 -9.29 4.38 2.35
C ILE A 197 -9.63 5.60 1.50
N ASP A 198 -10.90 5.72 1.11
CA ASP A 198 -11.38 6.93 0.45
C ASP A 198 -11.29 8.12 1.43
N PRO A 199 -10.56 9.20 1.08
CA PRO A 199 -10.36 10.34 1.98
C PRO A 199 -11.65 11.13 2.30
N LEU A 200 -12.68 11.03 1.44
CA LEU A 200 -13.94 11.73 1.60
C LEU A 200 -14.99 10.83 2.26
N THR A 201 -15.12 9.60 1.77
CA THR A 201 -16.18 8.69 2.23
C THR A 201 -15.76 7.77 3.36
N HIS A 202 -14.46 7.74 3.71
CA HIS A 202 -13.85 6.80 4.67
C HIS A 202 -14.11 5.33 4.36
N ASN A 203 -14.60 5.01 3.16
CA ASN A 203 -14.85 3.64 2.74
C ASN A 203 -13.52 2.97 2.39
N ALA A 204 -13.28 1.80 2.98
CA ALA A 204 -12.14 0.96 2.64
C ALA A 204 -12.43 0.14 1.39
N ARG A 205 -11.72 0.43 0.30
CA ARG A 205 -11.69 -0.41 -0.90
C ARG A 205 -10.57 -1.43 -0.75
N GLN A 206 -10.94 -2.70 -0.55
CA GLN A 206 -9.96 -3.78 -0.48
C GLN A 206 -9.27 -4.00 -1.84
N LEU A 207 -7.94 -4.05 -1.80
CA LEU A 207 -7.10 -4.26 -2.96
C LEU A 207 -6.48 -5.66 -2.96
N PHE A 208 -5.98 -6.11 -1.80
CA PHE A 208 -5.23 -7.35 -1.70
C PHE A 208 -5.44 -8.04 -0.35
N GLY A 209 -5.28 -9.37 -0.31
CA GLY A 209 -5.36 -10.15 0.94
C GLY A 209 -6.75 -10.64 1.32
N SER A 210 -6.93 -11.06 2.58
CA SER A 210 -8.18 -11.61 3.12
C SER A 210 -9.24 -10.52 3.32
N ARG A 211 -10.53 -10.89 3.24
CA ARG A 211 -11.65 -9.93 3.38
C ARG A 211 -11.56 -9.18 4.71
N LEU A 212 -11.58 -7.85 4.66
CA LEU A 212 -11.43 -6.96 5.82
C LEU A 212 -12.43 -7.34 6.95
N ASP A 213 -13.68 -7.67 6.58
CA ASP A 213 -14.76 -8.09 7.49
C ASP A 213 -14.50 -9.41 8.23
N MET A 214 -13.50 -10.19 7.81
CA MET A 214 -13.15 -11.47 8.43
C MET A 214 -11.97 -11.38 9.38
N LEU A 215 -11.20 -10.28 9.40
CA LEU A 215 -10.12 -10.11 10.37
C LEU A 215 -10.67 -9.42 11.64
N THR A 216 -11.05 -10.20 12.64
CA THR A 216 -11.30 -9.69 14.01
C THR A 216 -9.98 -9.52 14.76
N ASP A 217 -9.84 -8.42 15.54
CA ASP A 217 -8.64 -8.05 16.33
C ASP A 217 -7.38 -7.74 15.49
N THR A 218 -7.56 -6.96 14.41
CA THR A 218 -6.46 -6.51 13.56
C THR A 218 -5.62 -5.41 14.18
N VAL A 219 -4.36 -5.40 13.79
CA VAL A 219 -3.47 -4.26 13.93
C VAL A 219 -3.29 -3.62 12.55
N SER A 220 -3.54 -2.31 12.44
CA SER A 220 -3.36 -1.60 11.17
C SER A 220 -2.32 -0.48 11.24
N SER A 221 -1.79 -0.12 10.07
CA SER A 221 -0.91 1.02 9.87
C SER A 221 -1.23 1.70 8.55
N ALA A 222 -1.33 3.02 8.63
CA ALA A 222 -1.43 3.91 7.49
C ALA A 222 -0.12 3.90 6.69
N ILE A 223 -0.26 3.82 5.37
CA ILE A 223 0.80 4.00 4.40
C ILE A 223 0.52 5.33 3.68
N PRO A 224 1.27 6.39 4.00
CA PRO A 224 1.08 7.68 3.34
C PRO A 224 1.53 7.61 1.88
N ALA A 225 0.89 8.43 1.03
CA ALA A 225 1.49 8.73 -0.27
C ALA A 225 2.76 9.57 -0.07
N PRO A 226 3.75 9.48 -0.97
CA PRO A 226 4.86 10.42 -1.01
C PRO A 226 4.39 11.87 -0.86
N ALA A 227 5.07 12.70 -0.07
CA ALA A 227 4.61 14.06 0.25
C ALA A 227 4.39 14.94 -1.00
N ALA A 228 5.15 14.69 -2.06
CA ALA A 228 5.01 15.37 -3.35
C ALA A 228 3.78 14.91 -4.18
N LEU A 229 3.21 13.76 -3.81
CA LEU A 229 2.08 13.11 -4.45
C LEU A 229 0.80 13.13 -3.61
N ALA A 230 0.93 13.46 -2.33
CA ALA A 230 -0.19 13.53 -1.42
C ALA A 230 -1.21 14.53 -1.98
N PRO A 231 -2.50 14.12 -2.15
CA PRO A 231 -3.55 15.11 -2.37
C PRO A 231 -3.49 16.13 -1.22
N ARG A 232 -4.00 17.35 -1.43
CA ARG A 232 -4.03 18.39 -0.37
C ARG A 232 -4.79 17.97 0.90
N THR A 233 -5.38 16.77 0.91
CA THR A 233 -6.04 16.11 2.02
C THR A 233 -5.06 15.22 2.79
N SER A 234 -4.99 15.39 4.11
CA SER A 234 -4.11 14.69 5.06
C SER A 234 -4.41 13.17 5.27
N ALA A 235 -5.16 12.54 4.37
CA ALA A 235 -5.61 11.16 4.52
C ALA A 235 -4.54 10.14 4.06
N PRO A 236 -4.46 8.98 4.73
CA PRO A 236 -3.56 7.91 4.31
C PRO A 236 -3.99 7.33 2.95
N TYR A 237 -3.01 7.05 2.10
CA TYR A 237 -3.26 6.59 0.72
C TYR A 237 -3.59 5.10 0.67
N LEU A 238 -2.91 4.29 1.48
CA LEU A 238 -3.21 2.88 1.70
C LEU A 238 -3.25 2.57 3.20
N GLU A 239 -3.94 1.51 3.57
CA GLU A 239 -3.91 0.92 4.91
C GLU A 239 -3.52 -0.54 4.80
N LEU A 240 -2.56 -0.94 5.63
CA LEU A 240 -2.20 -2.33 5.86
C LEU A 240 -2.77 -2.77 7.19
N ALA A 241 -3.61 -3.80 7.20
CA ALA A 241 -4.06 -4.46 8.41
C ALA A 241 -3.58 -5.91 8.44
N VAL A 242 -3.12 -6.34 9.62
CA VAL A 242 -2.60 -7.68 9.88
C VAL A 242 -3.25 -8.27 11.12
N ARG A 243 -3.47 -9.57 11.10
CA ARG A 243 -3.92 -10.36 12.23
C ARG A 243 -2.83 -11.39 12.61
N PRO A 244 -2.38 -11.38 13.88
CA PRO A 244 -1.49 -12.39 14.45
C PRO A 244 -2.14 -13.77 14.57
#